data_AF-A0A958X2J1-F1
#
_entry.id   AF-A0A958X2J1-F1
#
_cell.length_a   1.000
_cell.length_b   1.000
_cell.length_c   1.000
_cell.angle_alpha   90.00
_cell.angle_beta   90.00
_cell.angle_gamma   90.00
#
_symmetry.space_group_name_H-M   'P 1'
#
loop_
_entity.id
_entity.type
_entity.pdbx_description
1 polymer ?
#
loop_
_entity_poly.entity_id
_entity_poly.type
_entity_poly.pdbx_seq_one_letter_code
_entity_poly.pdbx_strand_id
1 'polypeptide(L)'
;MLKNTLINRMATRKIAQALGTLNEQVVYVGGAVVSLYIDDPGAADVRPTKDVDISLEIASLGALEALRETLIQKGFYQSAEDNVVCRFRFEDIKVDVMGTEAVGWAPANRWFAPGFKQRISYSLDGLIIHMLPLPYYLASKLEAFYDRGIKDPRTSHDFEDVVYLLNYTSDLKFQVQASADEVRHYLIHRFADILADPDKQEAILGSLFYEDQMLRFDRIIKLLNEITHGLQ
;
A
#
# COMPACT_ATOMS: atom_id res chain seq x y z
N MET A 1 -17.25 -1.98 18.13
CA MET A 1 -17.09 -1.76 16.68
C MET A 1 -16.13 -2.83 16.17
N LEU A 2 -16.32 -3.40 14.98
CA LEU A 2 -15.32 -4.32 14.41
C LEU A 2 -14.00 -3.56 14.20
N LYS A 3 -12.87 -4.26 14.35
CA LYS A 3 -11.54 -3.71 14.02
C LYS A 3 -11.44 -3.43 12.51
N ASN A 4 -10.82 -2.31 12.13
CA ASN A 4 -10.57 -1.95 10.74
C ASN A 4 -9.73 -3.01 10.02
N THR A 5 -8.77 -3.64 10.71
CA THR A 5 -8.01 -4.77 10.16
C THR A 5 -8.93 -5.90 9.69
N LEU A 6 -9.99 -6.22 10.44
CA LEU A 6 -10.94 -7.26 10.05
C LEU A 6 -11.83 -6.79 8.89
N ILE A 7 -12.30 -5.54 8.93
CA ILE A 7 -13.12 -4.93 7.86
C ILE A 7 -12.35 -4.95 6.54
N ASN A 8 -11.09 -4.51 6.54
CA ASN A 8 -10.24 -4.44 5.35
C ASN A 8 -9.93 -5.83 4.79
N ARG A 9 -9.68 -6.83 5.66
CA ARG A 9 -9.51 -8.23 5.27
C ARG A 9 -10.77 -8.78 4.58
N MET A 10 -11.94 -8.55 5.17
CA MET A 10 -13.21 -8.99 4.60
C MET A 10 -13.49 -8.33 3.25
N ALA A 11 -13.24 -7.03 3.12
CA ALA A 11 -13.39 -6.30 1.86
C ALA A 11 -12.45 -6.83 0.78
N THR A 12 -11.15 -6.96 1.10
CA THR A 12 -10.13 -7.51 0.18
C THR A 12 -10.51 -8.89 -0.31
N ARG A 13 -10.93 -9.77 0.62
CA ARG A 13 -11.35 -11.13 0.30
C ARG A 13 -12.60 -11.15 -0.59
N LYS A 14 -13.58 -10.30 -0.33
CA LYS A 14 -14.81 -10.18 -1.14
C LYS A 14 -14.48 -9.73 -2.57
N ILE A 15 -13.59 -8.76 -2.74
CA ILE A 15 -13.12 -8.32 -4.06
C ILE A 15 -12.36 -9.44 -4.77
N ALA A 16 -11.45 -10.13 -4.09
CA ALA A 16 -10.72 -11.26 -4.65
C ALA A 16 -11.64 -12.37 -5.17
N GLN A 17 -12.71 -12.69 -4.44
CA GLN A 17 -13.73 -13.63 -4.91
C GLN A 17 -14.49 -13.11 -6.13
N ALA A 18 -14.89 -11.84 -6.13
CA ALA A 18 -15.62 -11.21 -7.24
C ALA A 18 -14.78 -11.17 -8.54
N LEU A 19 -13.47 -10.93 -8.41
CA LEU A 19 -12.54 -10.97 -9.55
C LEU A 19 -12.44 -12.38 -10.16
N GLY A 20 -12.60 -13.45 -9.37
CA GLY A 20 -12.48 -14.83 -9.85
C GLY A 20 -11.11 -15.09 -10.48
N THR A 21 -11.05 -15.64 -11.69
CA THR A 21 -9.77 -15.89 -12.40
C THR A 21 -8.93 -14.63 -12.66
N LEU A 22 -9.55 -13.45 -12.71
CA LEU A 22 -8.83 -12.18 -12.87
C LEU A 22 -7.93 -11.88 -11.64
N ASN A 23 -8.26 -12.45 -10.47
CA ASN A 23 -7.49 -12.28 -9.24
C ASN A 23 -6.02 -12.73 -9.37
N GLU A 24 -5.73 -13.68 -10.27
CA GLU A 24 -4.35 -14.16 -10.52
C GLU A 24 -3.48 -13.11 -11.26
N GLN A 25 -4.12 -12.13 -11.88
CA GLN A 25 -3.47 -11.10 -12.71
C GLN A 25 -3.37 -9.75 -12.00
N VAL A 26 -3.90 -9.63 -10.77
CA VAL A 26 -3.87 -8.38 -10.01
C VAL A 26 -2.90 -8.49 -8.85
N VAL A 27 -2.35 -7.35 -8.44
CA VAL A 27 -1.72 -7.17 -7.14
C VAL A 27 -2.55 -6.19 -6.32
N TYR A 28 -2.80 -6.54 -5.08
CA TYR A 28 -3.45 -5.65 -4.12
C TYR A 28 -2.44 -4.66 -3.57
N VAL A 29 -2.84 -3.38 -3.58
CA VAL A 29 -2.04 -2.26 -3.10
C VAL A 29 -2.89 -1.40 -2.17
N GLY A 30 -2.38 -0.23 -1.78
CA GLY A 30 -3.17 0.73 -1.00
C GLY A 30 -3.47 0.30 0.43
N GLY A 31 -4.32 1.06 1.12
CA GLY A 31 -4.47 0.98 2.58
C GLY A 31 -5.13 -0.31 3.08
N ALA A 32 -5.98 -0.95 2.28
CA ALA A 32 -6.74 -2.14 2.69
C ALA A 32 -5.84 -3.35 3.01
N VAL A 33 -4.64 -3.41 2.43
CA VAL A 33 -3.71 -4.54 2.64
C VAL A 33 -2.54 -4.21 3.56
N VAL A 34 -2.46 -3.01 4.13
CA VAL A 34 -1.32 -2.58 4.96
C VAL A 34 -1.08 -3.52 6.16
N SER A 35 -2.17 -3.96 6.82
CA SER A 35 -2.10 -4.89 7.96
C SER A 35 -1.69 -6.31 7.58
N LEU A 36 -1.60 -6.64 6.28
CA LEU A 36 -1.19 -7.98 5.84
C LEU A 36 0.34 -8.13 5.80
N TYR A 37 1.09 -7.03 5.92
CA TYR A 37 2.55 -7.01 5.91
C TYR A 37 3.20 -7.14 7.29
N ILE A 38 2.44 -6.97 8.37
CA ILE A 38 2.98 -6.88 9.72
C ILE A 38 3.07 -8.24 10.41
N ASP A 39 3.96 -8.35 11.39
CA ASP A 39 4.19 -9.56 12.18
C ASP A 39 4.14 -9.33 13.70
N ASP A 40 3.93 -8.10 14.16
CA ASP A 40 3.76 -7.77 15.59
C ASP A 40 2.35 -8.17 16.09
N PRO A 41 2.23 -9.16 17.01
CA PRO A 41 0.94 -9.58 17.56
C PRO A 41 0.28 -8.51 18.44
N GLY A 42 1.05 -7.53 18.92
CA GLY A 42 0.60 -6.38 19.70
C GLY A 42 0.26 -5.17 18.83
N ALA A 43 0.14 -5.33 17.51
CA ALA A 43 -0.16 -4.22 16.62
C ALA A 43 -1.52 -3.56 16.92
N ALA A 44 -1.51 -2.22 16.92
CA ALA A 44 -2.74 -1.44 16.95
C ALA A 44 -3.59 -1.70 15.70
N ASP A 45 -4.87 -1.36 15.79
CA ASP A 45 -5.76 -1.42 14.64
C ASP A 45 -5.32 -0.41 13.57
N VAL A 46 -5.54 -0.73 12.30
CA VAL A 46 -5.24 0.19 11.19
C VAL A 46 -6.27 1.32 11.13
N ARG A 47 -5.93 2.41 10.43
CA ARG A 47 -6.91 3.43 10.09
C ARG A 47 -8.05 2.86 9.24
N PRO A 48 -9.25 3.46 9.28
CA PRO A 48 -10.32 3.08 8.36
C PRO A 48 -9.97 3.45 6.91
N THR A 49 -10.35 2.57 5.98
CA THR A 49 -10.37 2.82 4.53
C THR A 49 -11.69 2.27 3.97
N LYS A 50 -12.14 2.81 2.84
CA LYS A 50 -13.40 2.43 2.19
C LYS A 50 -13.19 1.80 0.81
N ASP A 51 -11.94 1.72 0.39
CA ASP A 51 -11.50 1.33 -0.94
C ASP A 51 -10.50 0.17 -0.89
N VAL A 52 -10.60 -0.69 -1.88
CA VAL A 52 -9.63 -1.74 -2.18
C VAL A 52 -8.91 -1.34 -3.46
N ASP A 53 -7.61 -1.16 -3.39
CA ASP A 53 -6.80 -0.78 -4.54
C ASP A 53 -6.18 -2.02 -5.20
N ILE A 54 -6.30 -2.11 -6.53
CA ILE A 54 -5.66 -3.17 -7.32
C ILE A 54 -4.84 -2.57 -8.46
N SER A 55 -3.72 -3.21 -8.77
CA SER A 55 -2.89 -2.89 -9.94
C SER A 55 -2.71 -4.13 -10.80
N LEU A 56 -2.64 -3.95 -12.12
CA LEU A 56 -2.38 -5.02 -13.08
C LEU A 56 -1.62 -4.53 -14.31
N GLU A 57 -1.01 -5.45 -15.05
CA GLU A 57 -0.32 -5.14 -16.30
C GLU A 57 -1.34 -4.87 -17.42
N ILE A 58 -1.33 -3.65 -17.97
CA ILE A 58 -2.27 -3.21 -19.02
C ILE A 58 -1.47 -2.70 -20.20
N ALA A 59 -1.40 -3.50 -21.27
CA ALA A 59 -0.49 -3.24 -22.39
C ALA A 59 -0.97 -2.17 -23.39
N SER A 60 -2.26 -1.80 -23.38
CA SER A 60 -2.82 -0.84 -24.34
C SER A 60 -4.19 -0.32 -23.91
N LEU A 61 -4.66 0.76 -24.56
CA LEU A 61 -6.04 1.24 -24.42
C LEU A 61 -7.08 0.17 -24.78
N GLY A 62 -6.83 -0.67 -25.78
CA GLY A 62 -7.73 -1.77 -26.13
C GLY A 62 -7.83 -2.82 -25.01
N ALA A 63 -6.69 -3.15 -24.39
CA ALA A 63 -6.66 -4.05 -23.23
C ALA A 63 -7.37 -3.43 -22.00
N LEU A 64 -7.23 -2.10 -21.82
CA LEU A 64 -7.89 -1.36 -20.76
C LEU A 64 -9.42 -1.39 -20.90
N GLU A 65 -9.94 -1.24 -22.12
CA GLU A 65 -11.38 -1.33 -22.37
C GLU A 65 -11.91 -2.77 -22.22
N ALA A 66 -11.16 -3.78 -22.67
CA ALA A 66 -11.51 -5.18 -22.45
C ALA A 66 -11.54 -5.55 -20.95
N LEU A 67 -10.61 -4.99 -20.16
CA LEU A 67 -10.63 -5.11 -18.71
C LEU A 67 -11.89 -4.49 -18.11
N ARG A 68 -12.28 -3.29 -18.55
CA ARG A 68 -13.50 -2.60 -18.09
C ARG A 68 -14.74 -3.46 -18.36
N GLU A 69 -14.87 -4.02 -19.55
CA GLU A 69 -15.98 -4.94 -19.89
C GLU A 69 -15.97 -6.20 -19.03
N THR A 70 -14.80 -6.78 -18.79
CA THR A 70 -14.64 -7.96 -17.91
C THR A 70 -15.08 -7.67 -16.47
N LEU A 71 -14.70 -6.50 -15.95
CA LEU A 71 -15.12 -6.04 -14.62
C LEU A 71 -16.64 -5.85 -14.57
N ILE A 72 -17.24 -5.25 -15.60
CA ILE A 72 -18.71 -5.08 -15.69
C ILE A 72 -19.43 -6.42 -15.68
N GLN A 73 -18.95 -7.41 -16.45
CA GLN A 73 -19.53 -8.76 -16.47
C GLN A 73 -19.44 -9.46 -15.11
N LYS A 74 -18.46 -9.08 -14.28
CA LYS A 74 -18.27 -9.58 -12.90
C LYS A 74 -19.09 -8.80 -11.86
N GLY A 75 -19.90 -7.83 -12.28
CA GLY A 75 -20.75 -7.04 -11.39
C GLY A 75 -20.10 -5.78 -10.82
N PHE A 76 -18.89 -5.42 -11.28
CA PHE A 76 -18.29 -4.13 -10.95
C PHE A 76 -18.92 -3.04 -11.82
N TYR A 77 -19.09 -1.83 -11.29
CA TYR A 77 -19.66 -0.73 -12.05
C TYR A 77 -19.00 0.59 -11.68
N GLN A 78 -19.02 1.56 -12.59
CA GLN A 78 -18.61 2.93 -12.30
C GLN A 78 -19.84 3.76 -11.94
N SER A 79 -19.70 4.68 -10.97
CA SER A 79 -20.78 5.56 -10.54
C SER A 79 -20.47 7.01 -10.91
N ALA A 80 -21.46 7.75 -11.40
CA ALA A 80 -21.35 9.19 -11.63
C ALA A 80 -21.16 10.00 -10.33
N GLU A 81 -21.38 9.39 -9.16
CA GLU A 81 -21.13 9.99 -7.85
C GLU A 81 -19.65 9.99 -7.45
N ASP A 82 -18.80 9.21 -8.12
CA ASP A 82 -17.37 9.16 -7.82
C ASP A 82 -16.57 10.10 -8.72
N ASN A 83 -15.77 10.98 -8.10
CA ASN A 83 -14.86 11.89 -8.80
C ASN A 83 -13.50 11.25 -9.13
N VAL A 84 -13.33 9.95 -8.84
CA VAL A 84 -12.09 9.21 -9.07
C VAL A 84 -12.27 8.38 -10.33
N VAL A 85 -11.54 8.74 -11.39
CA VAL A 85 -11.74 8.20 -12.74
C VAL A 85 -11.50 6.67 -12.82
N CYS A 86 -10.54 6.16 -12.07
CA CYS A 86 -10.23 4.72 -12.01
C CYS A 86 -11.10 3.92 -11.03
N ARG A 87 -12.09 4.55 -10.40
CA ARG A 87 -12.90 3.94 -9.35
C ARG A 87 -14.07 3.15 -9.92
N PHE A 88 -14.13 1.89 -9.52
CA PHE A 88 -15.27 1.00 -9.65
C PHE A 88 -15.92 0.80 -8.27
N ARG A 89 -17.10 0.21 -8.30
CA ARG A 89 -17.81 -0.27 -7.12
C ARG A 89 -18.19 -1.72 -7.32
N PHE A 90 -18.11 -2.49 -6.26
CA PHE A 90 -18.67 -3.82 -6.16
C PHE A 90 -19.51 -3.87 -4.89
N GLU A 91 -20.83 -3.90 -5.07
CA GLU A 91 -21.79 -3.70 -3.98
C GLU A 91 -21.49 -2.40 -3.20
N ASP A 92 -21.11 -2.51 -1.93
CA ASP A 92 -20.78 -1.43 -1.01
C ASP A 92 -19.30 -1.04 -0.98
N ILE A 93 -18.44 -1.76 -1.71
CA ILE A 93 -16.98 -1.57 -1.70
C ILE A 93 -16.54 -0.74 -2.90
N LYS A 94 -15.72 0.29 -2.67
CA LYS A 94 -15.02 1.02 -3.73
C LYS A 94 -13.76 0.26 -4.13
N VAL A 95 -13.48 0.20 -5.43
CA VAL A 95 -12.33 -0.53 -5.97
C VAL A 95 -11.59 0.36 -6.96
N ASP A 96 -10.37 0.76 -6.63
CA ASP A 96 -9.56 1.60 -7.51
C ASP A 96 -8.68 0.71 -8.37
N VAL A 97 -8.84 0.83 -9.69
CA VAL A 97 -8.18 -0.05 -10.67
C VAL A 97 -7.05 0.72 -11.36
N MET A 98 -5.82 0.29 -11.11
CA MET A 98 -4.61 0.94 -11.57
C MET A 98 -3.83 0.05 -12.55
N GLY A 99 -3.02 0.69 -13.38
CA GLY A 99 -2.06 0.02 -14.25
C GLY A 99 -0.68 -0.04 -13.60
N THR A 100 0.14 -1.02 -13.99
CA THR A 100 1.58 -0.96 -13.73
C THR A 100 2.26 0.20 -14.44
N GLU A 101 1.68 0.65 -15.55
CA GLU A 101 2.00 1.87 -16.29
C GLU A 101 0.72 2.66 -16.54
N ALA A 102 0.83 3.99 -16.60
CA ALA A 102 -0.34 4.84 -16.78
C ALA A 102 -0.90 4.69 -18.19
N VAL A 103 -2.18 4.37 -18.30
CA VAL A 103 -2.86 4.17 -19.59
C VAL A 103 -4.32 4.61 -19.49
N GLY A 104 -4.74 5.51 -20.37
CA GLY A 104 -6.11 6.01 -20.42
C GLY A 104 -6.59 6.53 -19.06
N TRP A 105 -7.61 5.87 -18.51
CA TRP A 105 -8.20 6.20 -17.21
C TRP A 105 -7.49 5.55 -16.01
N ALA A 106 -6.61 4.58 -16.23
CA ALA A 106 -5.89 3.87 -15.16
C ALA A 106 -4.58 4.61 -14.82
N PRO A 107 -4.47 5.21 -13.62
CA PRO A 107 -3.21 5.78 -13.16
C PRO A 107 -2.24 4.66 -12.77
N ALA A 108 -1.00 5.05 -12.49
CA ALA A 108 0.04 4.13 -12.06
C ALA A 108 0.96 4.79 -11.02
N ASN A 109 1.72 3.96 -10.34
CA ASN A 109 2.84 4.36 -9.51
C ASN A 109 4.11 3.69 -10.07
N ARG A 110 5.25 4.39 -10.10
CA ARG A 110 6.49 3.86 -10.67
C ARG A 110 6.97 2.54 -10.05
N TRP A 111 6.55 2.25 -8.81
CA TRP A 111 6.92 1.01 -8.11
C TRP A 111 6.02 -0.18 -8.44
N PHE A 112 4.89 0.04 -9.13
CA PHE A 112 3.97 -1.04 -9.50
C PHE A 112 4.56 -1.97 -10.53
N ALA A 113 5.10 -1.48 -11.66
CA ALA A 113 5.73 -2.34 -12.67
C ALA A 113 6.88 -3.23 -12.14
N PRO A 114 7.91 -2.70 -11.45
CA PRO A 114 9.00 -3.54 -10.93
C PRO A 114 8.53 -4.45 -9.78
N GLY A 115 7.62 -3.98 -8.92
CA GLY A 115 7.09 -4.78 -7.82
C GLY A 115 6.14 -5.90 -8.28
N PHE A 116 5.38 -5.69 -9.36
CA PHE A 116 4.48 -6.69 -9.94
C PHE A 116 5.23 -7.92 -10.45
N LYS A 117 6.42 -7.71 -11.05
CA LYS A 117 7.32 -8.78 -11.51
C LYS A 117 7.84 -9.65 -10.37
N GLN A 118 7.88 -9.11 -9.15
CA GLN A 118 8.36 -9.77 -7.94
C GLN A 118 7.23 -10.05 -6.94
N ARG A 119 5.97 -9.95 -7.37
CA ARG A 119 4.81 -10.05 -6.48
C ARG A 119 4.85 -11.32 -5.64
N ILE A 120 4.45 -11.18 -4.39
CA ILE A 120 4.38 -12.28 -3.42
C ILE A 120 2.94 -12.79 -3.34
N SER A 121 2.79 -14.08 -3.06
CA SER A 121 1.49 -14.70 -2.79
C SER A 121 1.20 -14.66 -1.30
N TYR A 122 0.00 -14.23 -0.93
CA TYR A 122 -0.49 -14.22 0.45
C TYR A 122 -1.78 -15.03 0.56
N SER A 123 -1.87 -15.90 1.57
CA SER A 123 -3.08 -16.68 1.85
C SER A 123 -4.03 -15.89 2.75
N LEU A 124 -5.05 -15.29 2.14
CA LEU A 124 -6.11 -14.55 2.82
C LEU A 124 -7.31 -15.47 3.05
N ASP A 125 -7.35 -16.10 4.24
CA ASP A 125 -8.43 -17.00 4.67
C ASP A 125 -8.70 -18.12 3.64
N GLY A 126 -7.62 -18.73 3.15
CA GLY A 126 -7.64 -19.81 2.15
C GLY A 126 -7.71 -19.36 0.70
N LEU A 127 -7.88 -18.06 0.44
CA LEU A 127 -7.83 -17.48 -0.91
C LEU A 127 -6.46 -16.87 -1.16
N ILE A 128 -5.81 -17.23 -2.26
CA ILE A 128 -4.54 -16.61 -2.64
C ILE A 128 -4.80 -15.25 -3.27
N ILE A 129 -4.15 -14.22 -2.73
CA ILE A 129 -4.03 -12.91 -3.37
C ILE A 129 -2.55 -12.63 -3.66
N HIS A 130 -2.29 -11.74 -4.61
CA HIS A 130 -0.93 -11.25 -4.83
C HIS A 130 -0.76 -9.84 -4.27
N MET A 131 0.43 -9.58 -3.73
CA MET A 131 0.79 -8.29 -3.14
C MET A 131 2.18 -7.88 -3.64
N LEU A 132 2.49 -6.60 -3.57
CA LEU A 132 3.86 -6.14 -3.82
C LEU A 132 4.78 -6.65 -2.70
N PRO A 133 6.07 -6.95 -2.96
CA PRO A 133 7.03 -7.10 -1.88
C PRO A 133 7.07 -5.83 -1.02
N LEU A 134 7.30 -5.98 0.28
CA LEU A 134 7.23 -4.87 1.24
C LEU A 134 8.05 -3.64 0.82
N PRO A 135 9.30 -3.75 0.30
CA PRO A 135 10.05 -2.59 -0.17
C PRO A 135 9.33 -1.79 -1.29
N TYR A 136 8.71 -2.49 -2.25
CA TYR A 136 7.96 -1.83 -3.33
C TYR A 136 6.64 -1.24 -2.85
N TYR A 137 5.93 -1.91 -1.93
CA TYR A 137 4.74 -1.35 -1.31
C TYR A 137 5.07 -0.07 -0.54
N LEU A 138 6.10 -0.10 0.29
CA LEU A 138 6.54 1.05 1.08
C LEU A 138 7.00 2.21 0.19
N ALA A 139 7.74 1.90 -0.88
CA ALA A 139 8.14 2.90 -1.86
C ALA A 139 6.93 3.52 -2.56
N SER A 140 5.88 2.75 -2.88
CA SER A 140 4.64 3.27 -3.47
C SER A 140 3.90 4.24 -2.55
N LYS A 141 3.89 3.95 -1.24
CA LYS A 141 3.30 4.83 -0.22
C LYS A 141 4.10 6.11 -0.05
N LEU A 142 5.42 6.01 0.05
CA LEU A 142 6.29 7.18 0.12
C LEU A 142 6.15 8.04 -1.15
N GLU A 143 6.11 7.44 -2.34
CA GLU A 143 5.87 8.18 -3.58
C GLU A 143 4.55 8.94 -3.53
N ALA A 144 3.44 8.29 -3.15
CA ALA A 144 2.16 8.95 -3.02
C ALA A 144 2.19 10.11 -2.00
N PHE A 145 2.90 9.93 -0.88
CA PHE A 145 3.10 10.98 0.12
C PHE A 145 3.84 12.20 -0.45
N TYR A 146 4.95 12.00 -1.17
CA TYR A 146 5.74 13.11 -1.73
C TYR A 146 5.07 13.77 -2.95
N ASP A 147 4.32 13.02 -3.75
CA ASP A 147 3.69 13.54 -4.98
C ASP A 147 2.40 14.32 -4.71
N ARG A 148 1.66 14.00 -3.64
CA ARG A 148 0.34 14.62 -3.35
C ARG A 148 0.43 16.07 -2.85
N GLY A 149 1.64 16.63 -2.70
CA GLY A 149 1.84 18.02 -2.29
C GLY A 149 1.26 18.34 -0.91
N ILE A 150 1.07 17.33 -0.06
CA ILE A 150 0.59 17.49 1.31
C ILE A 150 1.63 18.30 2.08
N LYS A 151 1.21 19.44 2.63
CA LYS A 151 2.09 20.32 3.41
C LYS A 151 2.36 19.80 4.82
N ASP A 152 1.40 19.08 5.41
CA ASP A 152 1.50 18.57 6.78
C ASP A 152 1.49 17.04 6.81
N PRO A 153 2.64 16.40 7.11
CA PRO A 153 2.75 14.94 7.18
C PRO A 153 1.76 14.28 8.13
N ARG A 154 1.31 14.99 9.18
CA ARG A 154 0.35 14.50 10.19
C ARG A 154 -1.03 14.18 9.59
N THR A 155 -1.33 14.71 8.40
CA THR A 155 -2.60 14.54 7.71
C THR A 155 -2.54 13.53 6.56
N SER A 156 -1.36 12.97 6.28
CA SER A 156 -1.17 12.04 5.17
C SER A 156 -1.45 10.60 5.58
N HIS A 157 -2.50 10.02 5.03
CA HIS A 157 -2.78 8.58 5.18
C HIS A 157 -1.68 7.69 4.59
N ASP A 158 -0.99 8.14 3.55
CA ASP A 158 0.14 7.36 3.01
C ASP A 158 1.34 7.38 3.97
N PHE A 159 1.54 8.49 4.68
CA PHE A 159 2.57 8.57 5.72
C PHE A 159 2.17 7.77 6.97
N GLU A 160 0.91 7.83 7.38
CA GLU A 160 0.36 6.99 8.46
C GLU A 160 0.55 5.49 8.17
N ASP A 161 0.29 5.05 6.94
CA ASP A 161 0.52 3.66 6.50
C ASP A 161 2.04 3.30 6.53
N VAL A 162 2.93 4.24 6.18
CA VAL A 162 4.39 4.06 6.31
C VAL A 162 4.79 3.87 7.77
N VAL A 163 4.31 4.73 8.68
CA VAL A 163 4.61 4.63 10.11
C VAL A 163 4.11 3.32 10.69
N TYR A 164 2.92 2.88 10.29
CA TYR A 164 2.36 1.59 10.70
C TYR A 164 3.30 0.43 10.34
N LEU A 165 3.82 0.40 9.12
CA LEU A 165 4.76 -0.64 8.68
C LEU A 165 6.10 -0.55 9.42
N LEU A 166 6.67 0.65 9.58
CA LEU A 166 7.92 0.84 10.32
C LEU A 166 7.84 0.37 11.78
N ASN A 167 6.66 0.49 12.38
CA ASN A 167 6.42 0.14 13.78
C ASN A 167 6.23 -1.38 13.99
N TYR A 168 5.61 -2.06 13.03
CA TYR A 168 5.04 -3.42 13.22
C TYR A 168 5.63 -4.49 12.29
N THR A 169 6.74 -4.20 11.60
CA THR A 169 7.47 -5.18 10.78
C THR A 169 8.84 -5.48 11.37
N SER A 170 9.16 -6.74 11.62
CA SER A 170 10.43 -7.12 12.29
C SER A 170 11.63 -7.22 11.34
N ASP A 171 11.41 -7.51 10.06
CA ASP A 171 12.46 -7.87 9.10
C ASP A 171 12.67 -6.82 7.98
N LEU A 172 12.04 -5.64 8.09
CA LEU A 172 12.07 -4.61 7.05
C LEU A 172 13.49 -4.26 6.60
N LYS A 173 14.43 -4.14 7.54
CA LYS A 173 15.84 -3.87 7.22
C LYS A 173 16.36 -4.88 6.22
N PHE A 174 16.23 -6.18 6.51
CA PHE A 174 16.69 -7.28 5.66
C PHE A 174 16.01 -7.26 4.29
N GLN A 175 14.69 -7.05 4.26
CA GLN A 175 13.94 -6.94 3.01
C GLN A 175 14.43 -5.77 2.15
N VAL A 176 14.76 -4.63 2.75
CA VAL A 176 15.33 -3.48 2.03
C VAL A 176 16.74 -3.80 1.51
N GLN A 177 17.63 -4.44 2.29
CA GLN A 177 18.97 -4.78 1.79
C GLN A 177 18.89 -5.75 0.60
N ALA A 178 18.00 -6.75 0.67
CA ALA A 178 17.83 -7.76 -0.36
C ALA A 178 17.07 -7.26 -1.61
N SER A 179 16.44 -6.08 -1.54
CA SER A 179 15.69 -5.50 -2.67
C SER A 179 16.60 -4.98 -3.78
N ALA A 180 16.03 -4.76 -4.97
CA ALA A 180 16.76 -4.21 -6.10
C ALA A 180 17.33 -2.82 -5.80
N ASP A 181 18.48 -2.49 -6.39
CA ASP A 181 19.23 -1.26 -6.12
C ASP A 181 18.38 0.00 -6.21
N GLU A 182 17.52 0.11 -7.22
CA GLU A 182 16.69 1.31 -7.44
C GLU A 182 15.72 1.57 -6.28
N VAL A 183 14.95 0.56 -5.85
CA VAL A 183 14.00 0.70 -4.74
C VAL A 183 14.73 0.84 -3.40
N ARG A 184 15.87 0.15 -3.23
CA ARG A 184 16.71 0.27 -2.04
C ARG A 184 17.23 1.69 -1.87
N HIS A 185 17.85 2.27 -2.90
CA HIS A 185 18.35 3.64 -2.87
C HIS A 185 17.23 4.65 -2.67
N TYR A 186 16.08 4.44 -3.30
CA TYR A 186 14.92 5.31 -3.10
C TYR A 186 14.46 5.32 -1.63
N LEU A 187 14.31 4.15 -1.01
CA LEU A 187 13.90 4.04 0.39
C LEU A 187 14.94 4.68 1.33
N ILE A 188 16.23 4.42 1.13
CA ILE A 188 17.31 5.07 1.89
C ILE A 188 17.21 6.59 1.81
N HIS A 189 17.04 7.14 0.61
CA HIS A 189 16.92 8.59 0.42
C HIS A 189 15.68 9.16 1.14
N ARG A 190 14.52 8.50 1.02
CA ARG A 190 13.30 8.96 1.71
C ARG A 190 13.36 8.82 3.22
N PHE A 191 14.02 7.79 3.74
CA PHE A 191 14.24 7.64 5.17
C PHE A 191 15.20 8.68 5.73
N ALA A 192 16.26 9.02 4.98
CA ALA A 192 17.17 10.10 5.35
C ALA A 192 16.45 11.46 5.42
N ASP A 193 15.54 11.72 4.46
CA ASP A 193 14.69 12.92 4.48
C ASP A 193 13.75 12.96 5.70
N ILE A 194 13.13 11.83 6.07
CA ILE A 194 12.33 11.70 7.29
C ILE A 194 13.17 11.95 8.55
N LEU A 195 14.39 11.42 8.61
CA LEU A 195 15.32 11.65 9.72
C LEU A 195 15.79 13.11 9.81
N ALA A 196 15.79 13.86 8.71
CA ALA A 196 16.22 15.26 8.69
C ALA A 196 15.09 16.27 8.94
N ASP A 197 13.83 15.85 8.87
CA ASP A 197 12.66 16.72 8.95
C ASP A 197 11.89 16.56 10.28
N PRO A 198 11.90 17.59 11.15
CA PRO A 198 11.18 17.56 12.43
C PRO A 198 9.66 17.38 12.30
N ASP A 199 9.02 17.93 11.25
CA ASP A 199 7.58 17.80 11.06
C ASP A 199 7.20 16.36 10.70
N LYS A 200 8.06 15.67 9.92
CA LYS A 200 7.87 14.24 9.61
C LYS A 200 8.09 13.38 10.86
N GLN A 201 9.07 13.70 11.70
CA GLN A 201 9.27 12.98 12.96
C GLN A 201 8.13 13.20 13.96
N GLU A 202 7.60 14.42 14.04
CA GLU A 202 6.42 14.70 14.86
C GLU A 202 5.20 13.93 14.35
N ALA A 203 5.02 13.81 13.02
CA ALA A 203 3.98 12.98 12.45
C ALA A 203 4.16 11.49 12.80
N ILE A 204 5.39 10.96 12.85
CA ILE A 204 5.65 9.60 13.38
C ILE A 204 5.11 9.50 14.80
N LEU A 205 5.50 10.42 15.69
CA LEU A 205 5.00 10.43 17.08
C LEU A 205 3.47 10.47 17.12
N GLY A 206 2.85 11.35 16.34
CA GLY A 206 1.39 11.53 16.29
C GLY A 206 0.61 10.29 15.85
N SER A 207 1.22 9.40 15.08
CA SER A 207 0.62 8.13 14.63
C SER A 207 0.78 6.97 15.62
N LEU A 208 1.50 7.15 16.73
CA LEU A 208 1.77 6.11 17.71
C LEU A 208 0.84 6.17 18.92
N PHE A 209 0.57 5.00 19.51
CA PHE A 209 -0.27 4.89 20.71
C PHE A 209 0.42 5.51 21.93
N TYR A 210 -0.32 6.29 22.73
CA TYR A 210 0.25 7.17 23.76
C TYR A 210 1.06 6.45 24.84
N GLU A 211 0.69 5.22 25.24
CA GLU A 211 1.34 4.50 26.35
C GLU A 211 2.79 4.10 26.04
N ASP A 212 3.05 3.71 24.78
CA ASP A 212 4.37 3.26 24.32
C ASP A 212 4.99 4.21 23.28
N GLN A 213 4.48 5.43 23.18
CA GLN A 213 4.73 6.35 22.07
C GLN A 213 6.24 6.60 21.86
N MET A 214 6.94 6.99 22.92
CA MET A 214 8.38 7.28 22.86
C MET A 214 9.21 6.02 22.59
N LEU A 215 8.86 4.89 23.21
CA LEU A 215 9.56 3.63 23.00
C LEU A 215 9.45 3.18 21.53
N ARG A 216 8.25 3.25 20.94
CA ARG A 216 8.01 2.89 19.54
C ARG A 216 8.65 3.89 18.58
N PHE A 217 8.61 5.18 18.90
CA PHE A 217 9.32 6.21 18.13
C PHE A 217 10.82 5.95 18.09
N ASP A 218 11.46 5.73 19.23
CA ASP A 218 12.90 5.46 19.31
C ASP A 218 13.28 4.21 18.50
N ARG A 219 12.44 3.16 18.52
CA ARG A 219 12.62 1.97 17.69
C ARG A 219 12.54 2.28 16.20
N ILE A 220 11.57 3.08 15.77
CA ILE A 220 11.44 3.50 14.37
C ILE A 220 12.64 4.34 13.95
N ILE A 221 13.03 5.35 14.73
CA ILE A 221 14.20 6.19 14.43
C ILE A 221 15.47 5.35 14.36
N LYS A 222 15.65 4.39 15.27
CA LYS A 222 16.77 3.45 15.21
C LYS A 222 16.75 2.61 13.92
N LEU A 223 15.60 2.04 13.55
CA LEU A 223 15.43 1.25 12.32
C LEU A 223 15.77 2.09 11.08
N LEU A 224 15.27 3.32 11.00
CA LEU A 224 15.56 4.24 9.90
C LEU A 224 17.07 4.55 9.81
N ASN A 225 17.73 4.83 10.94
CA ASN A 225 19.19 5.03 10.98
C ASN A 225 19.96 3.80 10.53
N GLU A 226 19.54 2.59 10.95
CA GLU A 226 20.19 1.35 10.53
C GLU A 226 20.04 1.06 9.03
N ILE A 227 18.90 1.40 8.43
CA ILE A 227 18.69 1.25 6.98
C ILE A 227 19.45 2.31 6.20
N THR A 228 19.52 3.55 6.70
CA THR A 228 20.17 4.65 5.98
C THR A 228 21.69 4.62 6.06
N HIS A 229 22.24 4.20 7.21
CA HIS A 229 23.69 4.24 7.46
C HIS A 229 24.35 2.86 7.58
N GLY A 230 23.57 1.80 7.85
CA GLY A 230 24.07 0.45 8.08
C GLY A 230 24.09 -0.47 6.85
N LEU A 231 23.85 0.07 5.64
CA LEU A 231 23.89 -0.66 4.37
C LEU A 231 25.18 -0.43 3.56
N GLN A 232 26.25 0.04 4.23
CA GLN A 232 27.59 0.11 3.66
C GLN A 232 28.29 -1.25 3.68
#